data_AF-A0A2I3H430-F1
#
_entry.id   AF-A0A2I3H430-F1
#
_cell.length_a   1.000
_cell.length_b   1.000
_cell.length_c   1.000
_cell.angle_alpha   90.00
_cell.angle_beta   90.00
_cell.angle_gamma   90.00
#
_symmetry.space_group_name_H-M   'P 1'
#
loop_
_entity.id
_entity.type
_entity.pdbx_description
1 polymer ?
#
loop_
_entity_poly.entity_id
_entity_poly.type
_entity_poly.pdbx_seq_one_letter_code
_entity_poly.pdbx_strand_id
1 'polypeptide(L)'
;RYHNTHLKYTLLAGHGGSRLYSQHFGRPRWEDCLREAQDLLSQIAQLQEENKQLMTNLSHKDVNFSEEEFQKHEGMSERERQVMKKLKEVVDKQRDEIRAKDRELGLKNEDVEALQQQQTRLMKINHDLRHRVTVVEAQGKALIEQKVELEADLQTKEQEMGSLRAELGKLRERLQGEHSQNGEEEPEVSRKLGTEDSISDAEKVAMDLKDPNRPRFTLQELRDVLHERNELKSKVFLLQEELAYYKSEEMEEENRIPQPPPIAHPRTSPQPESGIKRLFSFFSRDKKRLANTQRNVHIQESFGQWANTHRDDGYTEQGQEALQHL
;
A
#
# COMPACT_ATOMS: atom_id res chain seq x y z
N ARG A 1 -90.87 -0.47 -19.31
CA ARG A 1 -92.15 -0.03 -18.68
C ARG A 1 -92.87 0.86 -19.68
N TYR A 2 -93.69 0.25 -20.53
CA TYR A 2 -94.53 0.94 -21.52
C TYR A 2 -95.79 1.46 -20.82
N HIS A 3 -96.15 2.73 -21.00
CA HIS A 3 -97.45 3.27 -20.60
C HIS A 3 -98.31 3.45 -21.86
N ASN A 4 -99.36 2.62 -21.92
CA ASN A 4 -100.35 2.54 -22.99
C ASN A 4 -101.57 3.35 -22.55
N THR A 5 -101.89 4.42 -23.28
CA THR A 5 -103.13 5.21 -23.08
C THR A 5 -104.13 4.86 -24.18
N HIS A 6 -105.09 4.01 -23.81
CA HIS A 6 -106.29 3.71 -24.58
C HIS A 6 -107.19 4.95 -24.70
N LEU A 7 -107.29 5.55 -25.89
CA LEU A 7 -108.43 6.40 -26.26
C LEU A 7 -109.43 5.58 -27.08
N LYS A 8 -110.62 5.38 -26.52
CA LYS A 8 -111.75 4.72 -27.18
C LYS A 8 -112.39 5.70 -28.17
N TYR A 9 -112.47 5.28 -29.43
CA TYR A 9 -113.27 5.92 -30.48
C TYR A 9 -114.76 5.71 -30.22
N THR A 10 -115.53 6.79 -30.25
CA THR A 10 -117.00 6.75 -30.34
C THR A 10 -117.39 7.31 -31.71
N LEU A 11 -117.91 6.44 -32.59
CA LEU A 11 -118.42 6.81 -33.91
C LEU A 11 -119.95 6.70 -33.85
N LEU A 12 -120.67 7.80 -34.04
CA LEU A 12 -122.10 7.76 -34.37
C LEU A 12 -122.41 8.85 -35.40
N ALA A 13 -122.92 8.38 -36.54
CA ALA A 13 -123.20 9.10 -37.76
C ALA A 13 -124.43 10.00 -37.65
N GLY A 14 -124.44 11.10 -38.41
CA GLY A 14 -125.60 12.00 -38.51
C GLY A 14 -125.49 12.95 -39.71
N HIS A 15 -125.93 12.45 -40.86
CA HIS A 15 -126.47 13.13 -42.05
C HIS A 15 -126.45 14.67 -42.11
N GLY A 16 -125.82 15.20 -43.16
CA GLY A 16 -125.95 16.59 -43.60
C GLY A 16 -125.30 16.78 -44.96
N GLY A 17 -126.04 16.48 -46.03
CA GLY A 17 -125.60 16.73 -47.39
C GLY A 17 -125.60 18.23 -47.71
N SER A 18 -124.57 18.70 -48.40
CA SER A 18 -124.68 19.84 -49.31
C SER A 18 -123.61 19.73 -50.39
N ARG A 19 -124.13 19.55 -51.61
CA ARG A 19 -123.43 19.38 -52.86
C ARG A 19 -123.17 20.77 -53.42
N LEU A 20 -121.90 21.17 -53.57
CA LEU A 20 -121.50 22.25 -54.47
C LEU A 20 -120.44 21.71 -55.42
N TYR A 21 -120.84 21.53 -56.68
CA TYR A 21 -119.97 21.37 -57.83
C TYR A 21 -119.65 22.77 -58.37
N SER A 22 -118.36 23.09 -58.58
CA SER A 22 -117.87 23.92 -59.69
C SER A 22 -116.33 23.98 -59.62
N GLN A 23 -115.61 23.13 -60.36
CA GLN A 23 -115.02 23.34 -61.69
C GLN A 23 -113.72 24.18 -61.73
N HIS A 24 -112.65 23.46 -62.10
CA HIS A 24 -111.55 23.81 -63.00
C HIS A 24 -110.17 24.33 -62.50
N PHE A 25 -109.16 23.60 -63.02
CA PHE A 25 -107.72 23.88 -63.23
C PHE A 25 -106.70 23.62 -62.11
N GLY A 26 -105.83 22.61 -62.35
CA GLY A 26 -104.50 22.53 -61.71
C GLY A 26 -103.97 21.16 -61.25
N ARG A 27 -104.05 20.06 -62.03
CA ARG A 27 -103.09 18.94 -61.86
C ARG A 27 -101.86 19.26 -62.73
N PRO A 28 -100.75 19.68 -62.09
CA PRO A 28 -99.53 18.85 -62.09
C PRO A 28 -98.74 18.89 -60.76
N ARG A 29 -99.32 19.40 -59.67
CA ARG A 29 -98.54 19.69 -58.43
C ARG A 29 -98.09 18.46 -57.62
N TRP A 30 -98.74 17.32 -57.79
CA TRP A 30 -98.46 16.12 -57.00
C TRP A 30 -97.35 15.25 -57.63
N GLU A 31 -97.23 15.23 -58.96
CA GLU A 31 -96.18 14.50 -59.69
C GLU A 31 -94.82 15.16 -59.49
N ASP A 32 -94.77 16.50 -59.51
CA ASP A 32 -93.55 17.26 -59.24
C ASP A 32 -93.09 17.11 -57.78
N CYS A 33 -94.02 17.16 -56.82
CA CYS A 33 -93.73 16.93 -55.40
C CYS A 33 -93.26 15.49 -55.14
N LEU A 34 -93.83 14.50 -55.85
CA LEU A 34 -93.39 13.10 -55.76
C LEU A 34 -91.99 12.92 -56.35
N ARG A 35 -91.69 13.59 -57.47
CA ARG A 35 -90.36 13.58 -58.10
C ARG A 35 -89.32 14.25 -57.21
N GLU A 36 -89.64 15.41 -56.65
CA GLU A 36 -88.76 16.11 -55.70
C GLU A 36 -88.50 15.28 -54.43
N ALA A 37 -89.53 14.64 -53.88
CA ALA A 37 -89.36 13.71 -52.75
C ALA A 37 -88.47 12.51 -53.11
N GLN A 38 -88.60 11.98 -54.33
CA GLN A 38 -87.77 10.87 -54.81
C GLN A 38 -86.31 11.30 -55.06
N ASP A 39 -86.09 12.50 -55.57
CA ASP A 39 -84.75 13.08 -55.78
C ASP A 39 -84.06 13.36 -54.45
N LEU A 40 -84.80 13.86 -53.45
CA LEU A 40 -84.30 14.07 -52.09
C LEU A 40 -83.96 12.74 -51.40
N LEU A 41 -84.81 11.71 -51.54
CA LEU A 41 -84.52 10.38 -51.02
C LEU A 41 -83.27 9.78 -51.67
N SER A 42 -83.07 10.00 -52.98
CA SER A 42 -81.88 9.55 -53.71
C SER A 42 -80.62 10.26 -53.23
N GLN A 43 -80.70 11.58 -52.99
CA GLN A 43 -79.60 12.36 -52.41
C GLN A 43 -79.27 11.90 -50.98
N ILE A 44 -80.28 11.64 -50.14
CA ILE A 44 -80.07 11.10 -48.79
C ILE A 44 -79.39 9.74 -48.86
N ALA A 45 -79.82 8.86 -49.76
CA ALA A 45 -79.19 7.55 -49.93
C ALA A 45 -77.73 7.67 -50.39
N GLN A 46 -77.44 8.59 -51.31
CA GLN A 46 -76.07 8.84 -51.77
C GLN A 46 -75.21 9.41 -50.64
N LEU A 47 -75.69 10.40 -49.88
CA LEU A 47 -74.98 10.96 -48.74
C LEU A 47 -74.77 9.94 -47.61
N GLN A 48 -75.72 9.01 -47.41
CA GLN A 48 -75.55 7.91 -46.47
C GLN A 48 -74.45 6.95 -46.91
N GLU A 49 -74.36 6.65 -48.21
CA GLU A 49 -73.30 5.82 -48.77
C GLU A 49 -71.95 6.53 -48.73
N GLU A 50 -71.87 7.81 -49.08
CA GLU A 50 -70.66 8.62 -48.98
C GLU A 50 -70.17 8.73 -47.52
N ASN A 51 -71.07 8.97 -46.57
CA ASN A 51 -70.72 8.97 -45.14
C ASN A 51 -70.23 7.60 -44.68
N LYS A 52 -70.87 6.52 -45.13
CA LYS A 52 -70.43 5.16 -44.84
C LYS A 52 -69.02 4.91 -45.40
N GLN A 53 -68.74 5.35 -46.63
CA GLN A 53 -67.42 5.25 -47.24
C GLN A 53 -66.37 6.10 -46.52
N LEU A 54 -66.72 7.31 -46.09
CA LEU A 54 -65.84 8.17 -45.30
C LEU A 54 -65.55 7.55 -43.93
N MET A 55 -66.56 6.97 -43.27
CA MET A 55 -66.38 6.26 -42.00
C MET A 55 -65.47 5.03 -42.17
N THR A 56 -65.64 4.26 -43.24
CA THR A 56 -64.72 3.15 -43.53
C THR A 56 -63.31 3.65 -43.81
N ASN A 57 -63.16 4.74 -44.58
CA ASN A 57 -61.85 5.29 -44.91
C ASN A 57 -61.13 5.90 -43.70
N LEU A 58 -61.87 6.56 -42.79
CA LEU A 58 -61.34 7.05 -41.52
C LEU A 58 -60.91 5.87 -40.65
N SER A 59 -61.75 4.85 -40.50
CA SER A 59 -61.41 3.64 -39.75
C SER A 59 -60.17 2.95 -40.32
N HIS A 60 -60.03 2.84 -41.64
CA HIS A 60 -58.84 2.27 -42.26
C HIS A 60 -57.60 3.14 -42.05
N LYS A 61 -57.73 4.47 -42.12
CA LYS A 61 -56.61 5.39 -41.83
C LYS A 61 -56.18 5.34 -40.37
N ASP A 62 -57.12 5.28 -39.43
CA ASP A 62 -56.84 5.17 -38.00
C ASP A 62 -56.17 3.83 -37.65
N VAL A 63 -56.62 2.73 -38.26
CA VAL A 63 -55.99 1.41 -38.10
C VAL A 63 -54.59 1.40 -38.70
N ASN A 64 -54.41 1.91 -39.93
CA ASN A 64 -53.10 1.92 -40.59
C ASN A 64 -52.10 2.83 -39.87
N PHE A 65 -52.53 3.99 -39.37
CA PHE A 65 -51.65 4.89 -38.60
C PHE A 65 -51.27 4.27 -37.26
N SER A 66 -52.24 3.65 -36.56
CA SER A 66 -51.98 2.96 -35.31
C SER A 66 -51.04 1.76 -35.48
N GLU A 67 -51.14 1.00 -36.58
CA GLU A 67 -50.29 -0.16 -36.85
C GLU A 67 -48.85 0.25 -37.22
N GLU A 68 -48.68 1.31 -38.01
CA GLU A 68 -47.35 1.84 -38.36
C GLU A 68 -46.63 2.49 -37.17
N GLU A 69 -47.36 3.21 -36.30
CA GLU A 69 -46.81 3.74 -35.04
C GLU A 69 -46.45 2.61 -34.07
N PHE A 70 -47.28 1.56 -33.98
CA PHE A 70 -47.00 0.40 -33.14
C PHE A 70 -45.73 -0.33 -33.59
N GLN A 71 -45.55 -0.56 -34.89
CA GLN A 71 -44.35 -1.21 -35.45
C GLN A 71 -43.09 -0.34 -35.30
N LYS A 72 -43.20 0.99 -35.42
CA LYS A 72 -42.08 1.90 -35.14
C LYS A 72 -41.71 1.93 -33.66
N HIS A 73 -42.69 1.94 -32.76
CA HIS A 73 -42.47 1.89 -31.32
C HIS A 73 -41.89 0.53 -30.89
N GLU A 74 -42.36 -0.57 -31.48
CA GLU A 74 -41.84 -1.92 -31.25
C GLU A 74 -40.40 -2.07 -31.78
N GLY A 75 -40.10 -1.52 -32.96
CA GLY A 75 -38.73 -1.47 -33.50
C GLY A 75 -37.79 -0.54 -32.72
N MET A 76 -38.30 0.57 -32.17
CA MET A 76 -37.54 1.44 -31.26
C MET A 76 -37.25 0.71 -29.95
N SER A 77 -38.24 0.02 -29.39
CA SER A 77 -38.10 -0.84 -28.20
C SER A 77 -37.14 -2.01 -28.44
N GLU A 78 -37.09 -2.58 -29.65
CA GLU A 78 -36.12 -3.63 -30.00
C GLU A 78 -34.68 -3.13 -29.99
N ARG A 79 -34.45 -1.93 -30.56
CA ARG A 79 -33.13 -1.29 -30.53
C ARG A 79 -32.71 -0.96 -29.10
N GLU A 80 -33.62 -0.42 -28.30
CA GLU A 80 -33.39 -0.15 -26.87
C GLU A 80 -33.10 -1.44 -26.09
N ARG A 81 -33.82 -2.53 -26.36
CA ARG A 81 -33.58 -3.85 -25.78
C ARG A 81 -32.20 -4.39 -26.16
N GLN A 82 -31.79 -4.21 -27.41
CA GLN A 82 -30.46 -4.61 -27.87
C GLN A 82 -29.35 -3.79 -27.20
N VAL A 83 -29.56 -2.48 -27.02
CA VAL A 83 -28.65 -1.62 -26.24
C VAL A 83 -28.59 -2.07 -24.79
N MET A 84 -29.74 -2.34 -24.16
CA MET A 84 -29.81 -2.81 -22.78
C MET A 84 -29.11 -4.17 -22.60
N LYS A 85 -29.25 -5.08 -23.56
CA LYS A 85 -28.54 -6.36 -23.57
C LYS A 85 -27.02 -6.15 -23.65
N LYS A 86 -26.53 -5.30 -24.55
CA LYS A 86 -25.10 -4.97 -24.65
C LYS A 86 -24.58 -4.30 -23.39
N LEU A 87 -25.33 -3.37 -22.80
CA LEU A 87 -24.97 -2.73 -21.54
C LEU A 87 -24.89 -3.75 -20.41
N LYS A 88 -25.84 -4.68 -20.33
CA LYS A 88 -25.81 -5.78 -19.36
C LYS A 88 -24.56 -6.64 -19.53
N GLU A 89 -24.22 -7.02 -20.76
CA GLU A 89 -23.01 -7.80 -21.06
C GLU A 89 -21.74 -7.06 -20.64
N VAL A 90 -21.63 -5.75 -20.91
CA VAL A 90 -20.48 -4.94 -20.48
C VAL A 90 -20.43 -4.82 -18.96
N VAL A 91 -21.56 -4.59 -18.29
CA VAL A 91 -21.63 -4.50 -16.83
C VAL A 91 -21.25 -5.82 -16.18
N ASP A 92 -21.72 -6.95 -16.70
CA ASP A 92 -21.38 -8.28 -16.18
C ASP A 92 -19.89 -8.57 -16.37
N LYS A 93 -19.30 -8.23 -17.53
CA LYS A 93 -17.84 -8.30 -17.75
C LYS A 93 -17.06 -7.45 -16.77
N GLN A 94 -17.44 -6.19 -16.59
CA GLN A 94 -16.78 -5.28 -15.63
C GLN A 94 -16.86 -5.81 -14.20
N ARG A 95 -17.97 -6.43 -13.80
CA ARG A 95 -18.10 -7.07 -12.49
C ARG A 95 -17.13 -8.23 -12.31
N ASP A 96 -16.98 -9.06 -13.34
CA ASP A 96 -16.05 -10.19 -13.30
C ASP A 96 -14.60 -9.73 -13.33
N GLU A 97 -14.27 -8.68 -14.08
CA GLU A 97 -12.97 -8.01 -14.06
C GLU A 97 -12.64 -7.44 -12.68
N ILE A 98 -13.59 -6.73 -12.04
CA ILE A 98 -13.41 -6.22 -10.67
C ILE A 98 -13.12 -7.37 -9.71
N ARG A 99 -13.91 -8.44 -9.75
CA ARG A 99 -13.68 -9.63 -8.89
C ARG A 99 -12.32 -10.29 -9.15
N ALA A 100 -11.88 -10.33 -10.40
CA ALA A 100 -10.56 -10.86 -10.75
C ALA A 100 -9.44 -9.98 -10.20
N LYS A 101 -9.59 -8.66 -10.33
CA LYS A 101 -8.64 -7.68 -9.78
C LYS A 101 -8.61 -7.70 -8.26
N ASP A 102 -9.75 -7.86 -7.59
CA ASP A 102 -9.80 -8.02 -6.13
C ASP A 102 -9.03 -9.26 -5.65
N ARG A 103 -9.15 -10.38 -6.39
CA ARG A 103 -8.36 -11.59 -6.09
C ARG A 103 -6.86 -11.37 -6.32
N GLU A 104 -6.49 -10.71 -7.41
CA GLU A 104 -5.08 -10.37 -7.72
C GLU A 104 -4.50 -9.45 -6.63
N LEU A 105 -5.26 -8.45 -6.17
CA LEU A 105 -4.86 -7.57 -5.07
C LEU A 105 -4.71 -8.34 -3.75
N GLY A 106 -5.60 -9.30 -3.47
CA GLY A 106 -5.49 -10.18 -2.30
C GLY A 106 -4.17 -10.95 -2.29
N LEU A 107 -3.83 -11.61 -3.40
CA LEU A 107 -2.57 -12.35 -3.52
C LEU A 107 -1.35 -11.43 -3.38
N LYS A 108 -1.35 -10.25 -4.03
CA LYS A 108 -0.26 -9.28 -3.87
C LYS A 108 -0.13 -8.78 -2.43
N ASN A 109 -1.23 -8.64 -1.70
CA ASN A 109 -1.19 -8.25 -0.30
C ASN A 109 -0.58 -9.36 0.58
N GLU A 110 -0.92 -10.63 0.32
CA GLU A 110 -0.29 -11.78 0.98
C GLU A 110 1.24 -11.80 0.73
N ASP A 111 1.68 -11.54 -0.50
CA ASP A 111 3.12 -11.44 -0.84
C ASP A 111 3.80 -10.29 -0.08
N VAL A 112 3.15 -9.12 -0.01
CA VAL A 112 3.66 -7.96 0.75
C VAL A 112 3.78 -8.30 2.24
N GLU A 113 2.78 -8.95 2.83
CA GLU A 113 2.82 -9.38 4.23
C GLU A 113 3.95 -10.40 4.47
N ALA A 114 4.14 -11.36 3.56
CA ALA A 114 5.23 -12.33 3.64
C ALA A 114 6.61 -11.66 3.57
N LEU A 115 6.79 -10.69 2.67
CA LEU A 115 8.04 -9.92 2.55
C LEU A 115 8.29 -9.07 3.80
N GLN A 116 7.26 -8.44 4.37
CA GLN A 116 7.38 -7.70 5.64
C GLN A 116 7.82 -8.60 6.80
N GLN A 117 7.29 -9.83 6.87
CA GLN A 117 7.74 -10.82 7.86
C GLN A 117 9.20 -11.24 7.64
N GLN A 118 9.64 -11.42 6.38
CA GLN A 118 11.05 -11.69 6.08
C GLN A 118 11.96 -10.53 6.48
N GLN A 119 11.57 -9.29 6.15
CA GLN A 119 12.32 -8.09 6.51
C GLN A 119 12.44 -7.97 8.04
N THR A 120 11.37 -8.21 8.78
CA THR A 120 11.37 -8.18 10.25
C THR A 120 12.32 -9.25 10.83
N ARG A 121 12.35 -10.46 10.25
CA ARG A 121 13.29 -11.52 10.65
C ARG A 121 14.74 -11.13 10.37
N LEU A 122 15.02 -10.60 9.18
CA LEU A 122 16.36 -10.15 8.81
C LEU A 122 16.84 -9.00 9.70
N MET A 123 15.98 -8.04 10.04
CA MET A 123 16.32 -6.97 10.99
C MET A 123 16.76 -7.52 12.34
N LYS A 124 16.06 -8.54 12.87
CA LYS A 124 16.43 -9.20 14.13
C LYS A 124 17.79 -9.89 14.02
N ILE A 125 18.00 -10.70 12.98
CA ILE A 125 19.27 -11.38 12.76
C ILE A 125 20.41 -10.37 12.59
N ASN A 126 20.19 -9.27 11.85
CA ASN A 126 21.21 -8.25 11.64
C ASN A 126 21.57 -7.54 12.95
N HIS A 127 20.59 -7.22 13.79
CA HIS A 127 20.81 -6.68 15.13
C HIS A 127 21.65 -7.63 15.98
N ASP A 128 21.29 -8.92 16.03
CA ASP A 128 22.01 -9.93 16.81
C ASP A 128 23.46 -10.10 16.33
N LEU A 129 23.68 -10.10 15.01
CA LEU A 129 25.01 -10.17 14.43
C LEU A 129 25.85 -8.93 14.76
N ARG A 130 25.28 -7.73 14.65
CA ARG A 130 25.97 -6.49 15.05
C ARG A 130 26.35 -6.52 16.53
N HIS A 131 25.43 -6.92 17.40
CA HIS A 131 25.72 -7.08 18.82
C HIS A 131 26.83 -8.10 19.06
N ARG A 132 26.80 -9.25 18.37
CA ARG A 132 27.84 -10.28 18.47
C ARG A 132 29.20 -9.75 18.04
N VAL A 133 29.27 -8.99 16.95
CA VAL A 133 30.50 -8.32 16.50
C VAL A 133 31.04 -7.40 17.58
N THR A 134 30.20 -6.52 18.15
CA THR A 134 30.62 -5.62 19.23
C THR A 134 31.19 -6.36 20.44
N VAL A 135 30.55 -7.46 20.87
CA VAL A 135 31.02 -8.28 21.99
C VAL A 135 32.36 -8.94 21.67
N VAL A 136 32.51 -9.55 20.49
CA VAL A 136 33.74 -10.22 20.08
C VAL A 136 34.89 -9.21 19.90
N GLU A 137 34.60 -8.03 19.35
CA GLU A 137 35.58 -6.93 19.25
C GLU A 137 36.06 -6.46 20.62
N ALA A 138 35.14 -6.30 21.58
CA ALA A 138 35.49 -5.93 22.95
C ALA A 138 36.36 -7.00 23.63
N GLN A 139 36.02 -8.28 23.44
CA GLN A 139 36.83 -9.40 23.92
C GLN A 139 38.23 -9.40 23.29
N GLY A 140 38.33 -9.17 21.98
CA GLY A 140 39.61 -9.07 21.28
C GLY A 140 40.49 -7.95 21.81
N LYS A 141 39.91 -6.77 22.07
CA LYS A 141 40.64 -5.63 22.68
C LYS A 141 41.15 -5.96 24.07
N ALA A 142 40.31 -6.54 24.93
CA ALA A 142 40.69 -6.93 26.28
C ALA A 142 41.85 -7.95 26.28
N LEU A 143 41.84 -8.93 25.36
CA LEU A 143 42.94 -9.88 25.21
C LEU A 143 44.23 -9.22 24.72
N ILE A 144 44.14 -8.25 23.81
CA ILE A 144 45.31 -7.48 23.37
C ILE A 144 45.89 -6.66 24.52
N GLU A 145 45.05 -6.01 25.31
CA GLU A 145 45.47 -5.24 26.50
C GLU A 145 46.20 -6.15 27.52
N GLN A 146 45.62 -7.31 27.84
CA GLN A 146 46.27 -8.30 28.73
C GLN A 146 47.61 -8.81 28.18
N LYS A 147 47.70 -9.06 26.87
CA LYS A 147 48.95 -9.46 26.23
C LYS A 147 50.02 -8.38 26.39
N VAL A 148 49.66 -7.13 26.12
CA VAL A 148 50.58 -5.98 26.23
C VAL A 148 51.05 -5.80 27.67
N GLU A 149 50.17 -5.95 28.66
CA GLU A 149 50.51 -5.87 30.08
C GLU A 149 51.52 -6.97 30.48
N LEU A 150 51.24 -8.23 30.11
CA LEU A 150 52.15 -9.35 30.38
C LEU A 150 53.51 -9.21 29.66
N GLU A 151 53.52 -8.69 28.44
CA GLU A 151 54.75 -8.42 27.69
C GLU A 151 55.59 -7.31 28.35
N ALA A 152 54.94 -6.27 28.88
CA ALA A 152 55.61 -5.21 29.63
C ALA A 152 56.22 -5.74 30.95
N ASP A 153 55.46 -6.53 31.71
CA ASP A 153 55.94 -7.16 32.95
C ASP A 153 57.15 -8.07 32.70
N LEU A 154 57.09 -8.88 31.64
CA LEU A 154 58.19 -9.74 31.24
C LEU A 154 59.44 -8.91 30.91
N GLN A 155 59.28 -7.83 30.14
CA GLN A 155 60.38 -6.94 29.79
C GLN A 155 61.01 -6.27 31.04
N THR A 156 60.19 -5.85 32.01
CA THR A 156 60.68 -5.33 33.30
C THR A 156 61.48 -6.40 34.05
N LYS A 157 61.00 -7.64 34.10
CA LYS A 157 61.73 -8.75 34.75
C LYS A 157 63.03 -9.09 34.04
N GLU A 158 63.09 -9.02 32.72
CA GLU A 158 64.33 -9.20 31.97
C GLU A 158 65.37 -8.12 32.28
N GLN A 159 64.95 -6.85 32.41
CA GLN A 159 65.83 -5.75 32.81
C GLN A 159 66.35 -5.89 34.24
N GLU A 160 65.49 -6.30 35.18
CA GLU A 160 65.89 -6.61 36.57
C GLU A 160 66.93 -7.75 36.60
N MET A 161 66.68 -8.85 35.87
CA MET A 161 67.63 -9.96 35.75
C MET A 161 68.95 -9.55 35.11
N GLY A 162 68.91 -8.72 34.07
CA GLY A 162 70.11 -8.15 33.44
C GLY A 162 70.93 -7.32 34.43
N SER A 163 70.26 -6.50 35.24
CA SER A 163 70.89 -5.69 36.29
C SER A 163 71.55 -6.55 37.36
N LEU A 164 70.84 -7.56 37.88
CA LEU A 164 71.38 -8.51 38.86
C LEU A 164 72.57 -9.31 38.30
N ARG A 165 72.53 -9.72 37.02
CA ARG A 165 73.66 -10.39 36.36
C ARG A 165 74.89 -9.48 36.29
N ALA A 166 74.69 -8.19 35.97
CA ALA A 166 75.78 -7.23 35.96
C ALA A 166 76.38 -7.01 37.35
N GLU A 167 75.56 -6.95 38.40
CA GLU A 167 76.04 -6.86 39.80
C GLU A 167 76.81 -8.11 40.23
N LEU A 168 76.31 -9.31 39.90
CA LEU A 168 77.03 -10.56 40.13
C LEU A 168 78.38 -10.60 39.40
N GLY A 169 78.44 -10.07 38.18
CA GLY A 169 79.69 -9.91 37.43
C GLY A 169 80.70 -9.02 38.17
N LYS A 170 80.26 -7.84 38.63
CA LYS A 170 81.09 -6.90 39.41
C LYS A 170 81.57 -7.51 40.73
N LEU A 171 80.70 -8.22 41.45
CA LEU A 171 81.07 -8.89 42.71
C LEU A 171 82.11 -10.00 42.47
N ARG A 172 81.95 -10.79 41.40
CA ARG A 172 82.92 -11.81 40.99
C ARG A 172 84.28 -11.20 40.66
N GLU A 173 84.30 -10.09 39.93
CA GLU A 173 85.53 -9.38 39.56
C GLU A 173 86.26 -8.84 40.79
N ARG A 174 85.53 -8.26 41.76
CA ARG A 174 86.12 -7.83 43.06
C ARG A 174 86.74 -9.00 43.82
N LEU A 175 86.04 -10.13 43.90
CA LEU A 175 86.54 -11.35 44.55
C LEU A 175 87.80 -11.93 43.87
N GLN A 176 87.88 -11.86 42.54
CA GLN A 176 89.08 -12.25 41.80
C GLN A 176 90.24 -11.25 41.98
N GLY A 177 89.95 -9.95 42.01
CA GLY A 177 90.93 -8.91 42.32
C GLY A 177 91.55 -9.05 43.71
N GLU A 178 90.76 -9.44 44.71
CA GLU A 178 91.24 -9.74 46.06
C GLU A 178 92.10 -11.02 46.12
N HIS A 179 91.82 -12.03 45.29
CA HIS A 179 92.66 -13.23 45.17
C HIS A 179 93.99 -12.98 44.43
N SER A 180 94.03 -12.00 43.53
CA SER A 180 95.27 -11.60 42.84
C SER A 180 96.19 -10.70 43.67
N GLN A 181 95.75 -10.21 44.85
CA GLN A 181 96.54 -9.31 45.71
C GLN A 181 97.33 -10.02 46.84
N ASN A 182 97.42 -11.35 46.86
CA ASN A 182 98.22 -12.09 47.84
C ASN A 182 99.60 -12.55 47.32
N GLY A 183 100.20 -11.83 46.36
CA GLY A 183 101.55 -12.10 45.88
C GLY A 183 102.26 -10.84 45.39
N GLU A 184 103.16 -10.34 46.24
CA GLU A 184 104.36 -9.55 45.94
C GLU A 184 104.22 -8.01 45.68
N GLU A 185 104.59 -7.27 46.74
CA GLU A 185 105.32 -5.99 46.86
C GLU A 185 105.34 -4.92 45.73
N GLU A 186 104.59 -3.82 45.97
CA GLU A 186 104.98 -2.37 45.97
C GLU A 186 105.51 -1.63 44.69
N PRO A 187 105.56 -0.26 44.65
CA PRO A 187 104.47 0.68 44.29
C PRO A 187 104.82 1.65 43.13
N GLU A 188 103.87 2.37 42.51
CA GLU A 188 104.11 3.75 41.99
C GLU A 188 102.80 4.57 41.76
N VAL A 189 102.65 5.59 42.60
CA VAL A 189 102.21 6.98 42.37
C VAL A 189 101.56 7.33 41.02
N SER A 190 100.33 7.90 41.04
CA SER A 190 100.02 9.24 40.48
C SER A 190 98.52 9.55 40.25
N ARG A 191 98.15 10.78 40.63
CA ARG A 191 96.99 11.60 40.23
C ARG A 191 95.63 11.36 40.91
N LYS A 192 95.47 12.07 42.04
CA LYS A 192 94.29 12.89 42.31
C LYS A 192 94.40 14.23 41.55
N LEU A 193 93.37 14.57 40.77
CA LEU A 193 92.93 15.92 40.34
C LEU A 193 91.60 15.66 39.60
N GLY A 194 90.45 16.26 39.84
CA GLY A 194 90.06 17.55 40.42
C GLY A 194 88.92 18.07 39.53
N THR A 195 87.89 18.64 40.16
CA THR A 195 86.97 19.65 39.58
C THR A 195 85.75 19.15 38.80
N GLU A 196 84.60 19.40 39.42
CA GLU A 196 83.26 19.50 38.82
C GLU A 196 83.26 20.46 37.63
N ASP A 197 82.56 20.08 36.55
CA ASP A 197 81.80 20.91 35.60
C ASP A 197 81.79 20.22 34.24
N SER A 198 80.85 19.29 34.02
CA SER A 198 80.48 18.78 32.67
C SER A 198 79.12 18.05 32.68
N ILE A 199 78.14 18.51 33.46
CA ILE A 199 76.76 17.96 33.43
C ILE A 199 75.88 18.69 32.38
N SER A 200 76.39 19.70 31.67
CA SER A 200 75.55 20.59 30.84
C SER A 200 75.96 20.65 29.36
N ASP A 201 76.32 19.54 28.71
CA ASP A 201 76.50 19.54 27.23
C ASP A 201 76.13 18.22 26.52
N ALA A 202 75.57 17.24 27.23
CA ALA A 202 75.13 15.97 26.62
C ALA A 202 73.71 16.04 26.02
N GLU A 203 72.97 17.13 26.22
CA GLU A 203 71.52 17.15 25.97
C GLU A 203 71.06 18.14 24.86
N LYS A 204 71.98 18.79 24.11
CA LYS A 204 71.54 19.84 23.16
C LYS A 204 72.08 19.93 21.74
N VAL A 205 73.13 19.21 21.29
CA VAL A 205 73.68 19.50 19.93
C VAL A 205 74.17 18.29 19.12
N ALA A 206 73.45 17.17 19.12
CA ALA A 206 73.71 16.14 18.09
C ALA A 206 72.49 15.26 17.75
N MET A 207 71.28 15.83 17.69
CA MET A 207 70.21 15.18 16.93
C MET A 207 70.31 15.64 15.49
N ASP A 208 70.81 14.78 14.61
CA ASP A 208 70.80 14.99 13.18
C ASP A 208 69.35 15.25 12.70
N LEU A 209 69.05 16.51 12.40
CA LEU A 209 67.75 16.96 11.92
C LEU A 209 67.45 16.46 10.49
N LYS A 210 68.40 15.81 9.82
CA LYS A 210 68.28 15.28 8.44
C LYS A 210 68.32 13.76 8.35
N ASP A 211 68.36 13.02 9.45
CA ASP A 211 68.31 11.55 9.43
C ASP A 211 66.92 11.08 8.89
N PRO A 212 66.87 10.40 7.73
CA PRO A 212 65.63 9.90 7.15
C PRO A 212 64.91 8.87 8.02
N ASN A 213 65.63 8.18 8.91
CA ASN A 213 65.11 7.14 9.79
C ASN A 213 64.76 7.66 11.20
N ARG A 214 64.99 8.95 11.49
CA ARG A 214 64.61 9.55 12.76
C ARG A 214 63.08 9.57 12.89
N PRO A 215 62.51 9.07 14.00
CA PRO A 215 61.08 9.21 14.27
C PRO A 215 60.69 10.69 14.21
N ARG A 216 59.83 11.04 13.23
CA ARG A 216 59.37 12.42 13.02
C ARG A 216 58.39 12.88 14.09
N PHE A 217 57.80 11.93 14.79
CA PHE A 217 56.84 12.14 15.86
C PHE A 217 57.33 11.44 17.12
N THR A 218 57.06 12.04 18.26
CA THR A 218 57.16 11.41 19.56
C THR A 218 56.11 10.30 19.70
N LEU A 219 56.35 9.33 20.58
CA LEU A 219 55.38 8.28 20.89
C LEU A 219 54.04 8.84 21.39
N GLN A 220 54.07 9.98 22.09
CA GLN A 220 52.88 10.67 22.56
C GLN A 220 52.08 11.25 21.40
N GLU A 221 52.72 11.99 20.49
CA GLU A 221 52.06 12.51 19.28
C GLU A 221 51.47 11.38 18.42
N LEU A 222 52.16 10.24 18.32
CA LEU A 222 51.63 9.08 17.59
C LEU A 222 50.39 8.50 18.26
N ARG A 223 50.34 8.42 19.61
CA ARG A 223 49.13 8.03 20.35
C ARG A 223 48.00 9.01 20.13
N ASP A 224 48.27 10.31 20.22
CA ASP A 224 47.25 11.35 20.07
C ASP A 224 46.65 11.31 18.66
N VAL A 225 47.48 11.21 17.61
CA VAL A 225 47.03 11.06 16.22
C VAL A 225 46.26 9.75 16.01
N LEU A 226 46.69 8.64 16.65
CA LEU A 226 45.94 7.38 16.63
C LEU A 226 44.57 7.53 17.28
N HIS A 227 44.48 8.23 18.40
CA HIS A 227 43.25 8.44 19.13
C HIS A 227 42.29 9.32 18.34
N GLU A 228 42.76 10.47 17.85
CA GLU A 228 42.00 11.40 17.01
C GLU A 228 41.51 10.72 15.73
N ARG A 229 42.36 9.92 15.07
CA ARG A 229 41.97 9.13 13.90
C ARG A 229 40.88 8.11 14.23
N ASN A 230 40.94 7.45 15.39
CA ASN A 230 39.91 6.52 15.82
C ASN A 230 38.58 7.24 16.12
N GLU A 231 38.63 8.41 16.75
CA GLU A 231 37.44 9.24 16.99
C GLU A 231 36.82 9.74 15.67
N LEU A 232 37.64 10.24 14.75
CA LEU A 232 37.19 10.68 13.43
C LEU A 232 36.60 9.51 12.64
N LYS A 233 37.19 8.32 12.72
CA LYS A 233 36.65 7.11 12.09
C LYS A 233 35.25 6.78 12.61
N SER A 234 35.03 6.86 13.93
CA SER A 234 33.70 6.68 14.53
C SER A 234 32.70 7.75 14.07
N LYS A 235 33.11 9.02 14.01
CA LYS A 235 32.27 10.13 13.52
C LYS A 235 31.89 9.96 12.04
N VAL A 236 32.85 9.58 11.20
CA VAL A 236 32.62 9.32 9.77
C VAL A 236 31.65 8.15 9.60
N PHE A 237 31.79 7.09 10.39
CA PHE A 237 30.87 5.96 10.35
C PHE A 237 29.43 6.39 10.70
N LEU A 238 29.23 7.16 11.76
CA LEU A 238 27.91 7.68 12.14
C LEU A 238 27.31 8.60 11.07
N LEU A 239 28.12 9.50 10.50
CA LEU A 239 27.67 10.38 9.42
C LEU A 239 27.32 9.60 8.15
N GLN A 240 28.05 8.53 7.84
CA GLN A 240 27.70 7.65 6.71
C GLN A 240 26.38 6.92 6.93
N GLU A 241 26.08 6.50 8.17
CA GLU A 241 24.80 5.91 8.53
C GLU A 241 23.66 6.92 8.42
N GLU A 242 23.85 8.14 8.92
CA GLU A 242 22.89 9.23 8.82
C GLU A 242 22.61 9.63 7.35
N LEU A 243 23.66 9.74 6.52
CA LEU A 243 23.50 9.98 5.08
C LEU A 243 22.77 8.83 4.38
N ALA A 244 23.03 7.58 4.75
CA ALA A 244 22.32 6.43 4.21
C ALA A 244 20.85 6.42 4.61
N TYR A 245 20.53 6.84 5.84
CA TYR A 245 19.17 7.01 6.34
C TYR A 245 18.40 8.03 5.49
N TYR A 246 18.92 9.25 5.35
CA TYR A 246 18.22 10.30 4.59
C TYR A 246 18.12 9.99 3.10
N LYS A 247 19.14 9.35 2.50
CA LYS A 247 19.07 8.93 1.09
C LYS A 247 17.99 7.86 0.87
N SER A 248 17.77 6.99 1.86
CA SER A 248 16.71 6.00 1.81
C SER A 248 15.34 6.63 2.02
N GLU A 249 15.24 7.62 2.93
CA GLU A 249 14.03 8.40 3.19
C GLU A 249 13.61 9.23 1.96
N GLU A 250 14.55 9.89 1.28
CA GLU A 250 14.31 10.65 0.03
C GLU A 250 13.81 9.74 -1.11
N MET A 251 14.38 8.53 -1.24
CA MET A 251 13.93 7.54 -2.22
C MET A 251 12.56 6.93 -1.85
N GLU A 252 12.24 6.81 -0.56
CA GLU A 252 10.91 6.42 -0.10
C GLU A 252 9.88 7.53 -0.37
N GLU A 253 10.25 8.81 -0.19
CA GLU A 253 9.41 9.96 -0.54
C GLU A 253 9.19 10.09 -2.05
N GLU A 254 10.22 9.88 -2.89
CA GLU A 254 10.11 9.92 -4.36
C GLU A 254 9.25 8.75 -4.89
N ASN A 255 9.31 7.58 -4.26
CA ASN A 255 8.46 6.44 -4.58
C ASN A 255 7.02 6.57 -4.05
N ARG A 256 6.71 7.60 -3.24
CA ARG A 256 5.32 7.96 -2.96
C ARG A 256 4.79 8.72 -4.18
N ILE A 257 4.10 8.00 -5.05
CA ILE A 257 3.24 8.56 -6.11
C ILE A 257 2.50 9.78 -5.53
N PRO A 258 2.55 10.97 -6.17
CA PRO A 258 1.72 12.09 -5.78
C PRO A 258 0.26 11.64 -5.88
N GLN A 259 -0.41 11.44 -4.74
CA GLN A 259 -1.85 11.26 -4.77
C GLN A 259 -2.44 12.55 -5.37
N PRO A 260 -3.29 12.46 -6.39
CA PRO A 260 -4.02 13.62 -6.86
C PRO A 260 -4.84 14.18 -5.69
N PRO A 261 -4.92 15.51 -5.54
CA PRO A 261 -5.71 16.10 -4.47
C PRO A 261 -7.15 15.57 -4.57
N PRO A 262 -7.79 15.21 -3.45
CA PRO A 262 -9.20 14.85 -3.48
C PRO A 262 -9.95 16.04 -4.04
N ILE A 263 -10.62 15.84 -5.17
CA ILE A 263 -11.52 16.84 -5.75
C ILE A 263 -12.60 17.07 -4.70
N ALA A 264 -12.45 18.18 -3.96
CA ALA A 264 -13.45 18.67 -3.03
C ALA A 264 -14.65 19.09 -3.88
N HIS A 265 -15.61 18.19 -4.03
CA HIS A 265 -16.95 18.57 -4.46
C HIS A 265 -17.46 19.60 -3.45
N PRO A 266 -17.88 20.81 -3.89
CA PRO A 266 -18.40 21.80 -2.98
C PRO A 266 -19.60 21.21 -2.26
N ARG A 267 -19.50 21.22 -0.93
CA ARG A 267 -20.55 20.87 0.02
C ARG A 267 -21.84 21.56 -0.38
N THR A 268 -22.74 20.86 -1.07
CA THR A 268 -24.13 21.29 -1.16
C THR A 268 -24.79 20.97 0.18
N SER A 269 -25.47 21.98 0.70
CA SER A 269 -26.33 22.03 1.89
C SER A 269 -27.13 20.74 2.19
N PRO A 270 -27.58 20.54 3.45
CA PRO A 270 -28.32 19.36 3.83
C PRO A 270 -29.67 19.29 3.11
N GLN A 271 -29.75 18.49 2.05
CA GLN A 271 -30.99 18.09 1.41
C GLN A 271 -31.64 16.95 2.22
N PRO A 272 -32.96 16.97 2.46
CA PRO A 272 -33.65 15.95 3.24
C PRO A 272 -33.49 14.58 2.59
N GLU A 273 -33.07 13.59 3.38
CA GLU A 273 -32.82 12.23 2.92
C GLU A 273 -34.08 11.63 2.26
N SER A 274 -33.94 11.27 0.97
CA SER A 274 -34.92 10.50 0.20
C SER A 274 -35.35 9.25 0.98
N GLY A 275 -36.67 8.99 1.02
CA GLY A 275 -37.30 7.92 1.81
C GLY A 275 -36.72 6.53 1.54
N ILE A 276 -36.10 6.32 0.39
CA ILE A 276 -35.45 5.07 0.01
C ILE A 276 -34.15 4.83 0.80
N LYS A 277 -33.37 5.88 1.11
CA LYS A 277 -32.16 5.74 1.95
C LYS A 277 -32.51 5.36 3.40
N ARG A 278 -33.66 5.82 3.90
CA ARG A 278 -34.19 5.40 5.21
C ARG A 278 -34.54 3.92 5.23
N LEU A 279 -35.12 3.38 4.16
CA LEU A 279 -35.47 1.96 4.07
C LEU A 279 -34.23 1.05 4.15
N PHE A 280 -33.12 1.41 3.50
CA PHE A 280 -31.89 0.60 3.55
C PHE A 280 -31.07 0.75 4.85
N SER A 281 -31.22 1.87 5.56
CA SER A 281 -30.62 2.08 6.89
C SER A 281 -31.20 1.11 7.94
N PHE A 282 -32.50 0.81 7.86
CA PHE A 282 -33.17 -0.14 8.76
C PHE A 282 -32.56 -1.55 8.64
N PHE A 283 -32.35 -2.07 7.42
CA PHE A 283 -31.73 -3.39 7.23
C PHE A 283 -30.27 -3.46 7.69
N SER A 284 -29.54 -2.33 7.66
CA SER A 284 -28.13 -2.29 8.04
C SER A 284 -27.91 -2.26 9.56
N ARG A 285 -28.89 -1.77 10.34
CA ARG A 285 -28.80 -1.70 11.80
C ARG A 285 -28.98 -3.06 12.48
N ASP A 286 -29.80 -3.94 11.92
CA ASP A 286 -30.05 -5.27 12.50
C ASP A 286 -28.87 -6.24 12.33
N LYS A 287 -28.09 -6.11 11.24
CA LYS A 287 -26.91 -6.95 11.01
C LYS A 287 -25.79 -6.72 12.04
N LYS A 288 -25.72 -5.52 12.65
CA LYS A 288 -24.72 -5.19 13.67
C LYS A 288 -25.07 -5.73 15.07
N ARG A 289 -26.32 -6.09 15.35
CA ARG A 289 -26.73 -6.62 16.67
C ARG A 289 -26.45 -8.11 16.85
N LEU A 290 -26.40 -8.89 15.79
CA LEU A 290 -26.15 -10.35 15.86
C LEU A 290 -24.66 -10.73 15.95
N ALA A 291 -23.74 -9.89 15.45
CA ALA A 291 -22.31 -10.19 15.44
C ALA A 291 -21.60 -9.94 16.79
N ASN A 292 -22.25 -9.28 17.75
CA ASN A 292 -21.62 -8.86 19.00
C ASN A 292 -21.88 -9.79 20.20
N THR A 293 -22.58 -10.91 20.01
CA THR A 293 -22.97 -11.84 21.09
C THR A 293 -22.11 -13.12 21.15
N GLN A 294 -21.07 -13.25 20.31
CA GLN A 294 -20.30 -14.51 20.20
C GLN A 294 -18.78 -14.41 20.45
N ARG A 295 -18.29 -13.34 21.10
CA ARG A 295 -16.84 -13.16 21.34
C ARG A 295 -16.37 -13.17 22.79
N ASN A 296 -17.11 -13.79 23.71
CA ASN A 296 -16.70 -13.81 25.11
C ASN A 296 -16.72 -15.21 25.73
N VAL A 297 -15.78 -16.09 25.32
CA VAL A 297 -15.41 -17.30 26.07
C VAL A 297 -13.94 -17.67 25.79
N HIS A 298 -13.11 -17.57 26.84
CA HIS A 298 -11.90 -18.36 27.14
C HIS A 298 -10.55 -18.01 26.47
N ILE A 299 -9.75 -17.21 27.20
CA ILE A 299 -8.27 -17.21 27.13
C ILE A 299 -7.79 -17.85 28.44
N GLN A 300 -7.28 -19.08 28.36
CA GLN A 300 -6.46 -19.67 29.40
C GLN A 300 -5.29 -20.44 28.76
N GLU A 301 -4.09 -19.97 29.09
CA GLU A 301 -2.79 -20.66 29.19
C GLU A 301 -2.44 -21.79 28.21
N SER A 302 -1.45 -21.54 27.35
CA SER A 302 -0.48 -22.57 26.93
C SER A 302 0.88 -21.93 26.58
N PHE A 303 1.59 -21.49 27.61
CA PHE A 303 3.01 -21.15 27.56
C PHE A 303 3.77 -22.45 27.89
N GLY A 304 4.28 -23.20 26.90
CA GLY A 304 5.12 -24.36 27.24
C GLY A 304 5.34 -25.49 26.23
N GLN A 305 5.08 -25.33 24.92
CA GLN A 305 5.17 -26.47 23.98
C GLN A 305 6.10 -26.30 22.76
N TRP A 306 7.11 -25.43 22.83
CA TRP A 306 8.10 -25.29 21.74
C TRP A 306 9.48 -25.88 22.05
N ALA A 307 9.69 -26.47 23.23
CA ALA A 307 11.01 -26.93 23.66
C ALA A 307 11.37 -28.39 23.28
N ASN A 308 10.51 -29.12 22.57
CA ASN A 308 10.79 -30.54 22.30
C ASN A 308 10.08 -31.05 21.03
N THR A 309 10.52 -30.63 19.85
CA THR A 309 10.43 -31.44 18.63
C THR A 309 11.44 -30.92 17.62
N HIS A 310 12.13 -31.82 16.91
CA HIS A 310 13.17 -31.61 15.88
C HIS A 310 14.62 -31.62 16.38
N ARG A 311 14.98 -32.74 17.02
CA ARG A 311 16.27 -33.40 16.79
C ARG A 311 16.13 -34.23 15.51
N ASP A 312 17.15 -34.13 14.64
CA ASP A 312 17.35 -34.82 13.35
C ASP A 312 16.32 -34.55 12.26
N ASP A 313 16.72 -33.84 11.20
CA ASP A 313 17.16 -34.46 9.93
C ASP A 313 17.42 -33.37 8.85
N GLY A 314 18.40 -33.61 7.97
CA GLY A 314 18.57 -32.85 6.72
C GLY A 314 19.71 -31.84 6.65
N TYR A 315 20.97 -32.29 6.82
CA TYR A 315 22.13 -31.56 6.28
C TYR A 315 21.99 -31.45 4.77
N THR A 316 21.91 -30.23 4.24
CA THR A 316 21.93 -29.99 2.80
C THR A 316 23.32 -30.30 2.24
N GLU A 317 23.34 -31.13 1.19
CA GLU A 317 24.50 -31.63 0.45
C GLU A 317 25.47 -30.52 -0.02
N GLN A 318 25.01 -29.26 -0.06
CA GLN A 318 25.80 -28.08 -0.42
C GLN A 318 26.77 -27.60 0.68
N GLY A 319 26.63 -28.08 1.92
CA GLY A 319 27.53 -27.75 3.04
C GLY A 319 28.79 -28.62 3.12
N GLN A 320 28.83 -29.77 2.44
CA GLN A 320 29.96 -30.71 2.50
C GLN A 320 31.09 -30.39 1.50
N GLU A 321 30.79 -29.73 0.38
CA GLU A 321 31.82 -29.32 -0.60
C GLU A 321 32.77 -28.24 -0.05
N ALA A 322 32.30 -27.41 0.89
CA ALA A 322 33.11 -26.33 1.47
C ALA A 322 34.16 -26.83 2.49
N LEU A 323 34.10 -28.08 2.95
CA LEU A 323 35.01 -28.65 3.95
C LEU A 323 36.10 -29.55 3.35
N GLN A 324 36.13 -29.76 2.03
CA GLN A 324 37.16 -30.57 1.37
C GLN A 324 38.37 -29.75 0.89
N HIS A 325 38.32 -28.42 1.09
CA HIS A 325 39.38 -27.47 0.71
C HIS A 325 39.98 -26.70 1.90
N LEU A 326 39.79 -27.21 3.12
CA LEU A 326 40.51 -26.85 4.35
C LEU A 326 41.27 -28.08 4.85
#